data_AF-A0A420XYQ9-F1
#
_entry.id   AF-A0A420XYQ9-F1
#
_cell.length_a   1.000
_cell.length_b   1.000
_cell.length_c   1.000
_cell.angle_alpha   90.00
_cell.angle_beta   90.00
_cell.angle_gamma   90.00
#
_symmetry.space_group_name_H-M   'P 1'
#
loop_
_entity.id
_entity.type
_entity.pdbx_description
1 polymer ?
#
loop_
_entity_poly.entity_id
_entity_poly.type
_entity_poly.pdbx_seq_one_letter_code
_entity_poly.pdbx_strand_id
1 'polypeptide(L)'
;MALNLEEIDRSMSFHSSEATTISCGTVTFDLAQSMILLIWNKQLEIYQLPKGRKNIDEDMLSTALRETSEETGVIATPLRLRIATRATPPSCTVPESSEDHETSADDPRNDEVTDNRLSTEFLGCCRYPDPQSTIPAMKVVFFFAATANSTAPRGNRPLEDAEKLVPVWTKASDAACTLRFNAESEIVRKALADVRRSGYTI
;
A
#
# COMPACT_ATOMS: atom_id res chain seq x y z
N MET A 1 -15.08 -1.01 29.31
CA MET A 1 -14.97 0.46 29.43
C MET A 1 -16.17 1.08 28.74
N ALA A 2 -16.78 2.12 29.32
CA ALA A 2 -17.81 2.88 28.61
C ALA A 2 -17.14 3.75 27.53
N LEU A 3 -17.75 3.88 26.35
CA LEU A 3 -17.25 4.77 25.29
C LEU A 3 -17.40 6.24 25.74
N ASN A 4 -16.33 7.01 25.62
CA ASN A 4 -16.33 8.44 25.89
C ASN A 4 -16.75 9.21 24.62
N LEU A 5 -18.06 9.45 24.47
CA LEU A 5 -18.61 10.09 23.27
C LEU A 5 -18.10 11.53 23.06
N GLU A 6 -17.84 12.27 24.14
CA GLU A 6 -17.31 13.64 24.04
C GLU A 6 -15.87 13.66 23.53
N GLU A 7 -15.06 12.68 23.91
CA GLU A 7 -13.70 12.55 23.39
C GLU A 7 -13.69 12.18 21.91
N ILE A 8 -14.61 11.30 21.50
CA ILE A 8 -14.79 10.96 20.08
C ILE A 8 -15.13 12.22 19.28
N ASP A 9 -16.14 12.99 19.71
CA ASP A 9 -16.57 14.22 19.04
C ASP A 9 -15.43 15.23 18.93
N ARG A 10 -14.67 15.48 20.03
CA ARG A 10 -13.51 16.38 20.02
C ARG A 10 -12.37 15.92 19.10
N SER A 11 -12.23 14.60 18.91
CA SER A 11 -11.16 14.02 18.06
C SER A 11 -11.56 13.88 16.59
N MET A 12 -12.86 13.94 16.27
CA MET A 12 -13.38 13.78 14.93
C MET A 12 -13.21 15.07 14.12
N SER A 13 -12.72 14.96 12.89
CA SER A 13 -12.56 16.11 12.00
C SER A 13 -13.22 15.84 10.65
N PHE A 14 -14.10 16.75 10.22
CA PHE A 14 -14.70 16.72 8.88
C PHE A 14 -13.76 17.37 7.85
N HIS A 15 -13.59 16.70 6.71
CA HIS A 15 -12.89 17.23 5.54
C HIS A 15 -13.80 16.98 4.33
N SER A 16 -14.15 18.03 3.59
CA SER A 16 -14.98 17.90 2.39
C SER A 16 -14.22 17.22 1.26
N SER A 17 -14.95 16.70 0.26
CA SER A 17 -14.34 15.95 -0.84
C SER A 17 -13.50 16.85 -1.76
N GLU A 18 -13.89 18.11 -1.94
CA GLU A 18 -13.11 19.11 -2.68
C GLU A 18 -11.83 19.53 -1.95
N ALA A 19 -11.76 19.33 -0.63
CA ALA A 19 -10.57 19.57 0.19
C ALA A 19 -9.78 18.29 0.51
N THR A 20 -10.15 17.13 -0.07
CA THR A 20 -9.52 15.83 0.20
C THR A 20 -9.16 15.08 -1.08
N THR A 21 -7.87 14.98 -1.39
CA THR A 21 -7.36 14.18 -2.49
C THR A 21 -7.17 12.73 -2.04
N ILE A 22 -7.84 11.78 -2.71
CA ILE A 22 -7.55 10.35 -2.59
C ILE A 22 -6.54 9.97 -3.68
N SER A 23 -5.41 9.45 -3.24
CA SER A 23 -4.40 8.83 -4.10
C SER A 23 -4.19 7.38 -3.71
N CYS A 24 -3.76 6.57 -4.66
CA CYS A 24 -3.41 5.18 -4.42
C CYS A 24 -2.07 4.84 -5.08
N GLY A 25 -1.35 3.87 -4.50
CA GLY A 25 -0.05 3.43 -4.97
C GLY A 25 0.23 1.98 -4.60
N THR A 26 1.35 1.43 -5.06
CA THR A 26 1.72 0.06 -4.75
C THR A 26 3.07 -0.04 -4.04
N VAL A 27 3.19 -1.04 -3.18
CA VAL A 27 4.47 -1.69 -2.92
C VAL A 27 4.52 -2.90 -3.86
N THR A 28 5.20 -2.73 -5.00
CA THR A 28 5.31 -3.80 -6.01
C THR A 28 6.55 -4.64 -5.75
N PHE A 29 6.34 -5.93 -5.52
CA PHE A 29 7.40 -6.91 -5.29
C PHE A 29 7.76 -7.65 -6.58
N ASP A 30 9.05 -7.88 -6.79
CA ASP A 30 9.52 -9.05 -7.53
C ASP A 30 9.98 -10.08 -6.50
N LEU A 31 9.10 -11.05 -6.24
CA LEU A 31 9.34 -12.10 -5.26
C LEU A 31 10.48 -13.03 -5.67
N ALA A 32 10.69 -13.25 -6.98
CA ALA A 32 11.73 -14.15 -7.47
C ALA A 32 13.12 -13.54 -7.31
N GLN A 33 13.24 -12.22 -7.47
CA GLN A 33 14.50 -11.49 -7.35
C GLN A 33 14.69 -10.82 -5.98
N SER A 34 13.72 -10.92 -5.07
CA SER A 34 13.72 -10.22 -3.78
C SER A 34 13.93 -8.71 -3.93
N MET A 35 13.17 -8.10 -4.85
CA MET A 35 13.24 -6.68 -5.15
C MET A 35 11.89 -5.97 -4.96
N ILE A 36 11.96 -4.66 -4.74
CA ILE A 36 10.82 -3.75 -4.66
C ILE A 36 11.00 -2.66 -5.71
N LEU A 37 9.92 -2.34 -6.41
CA LEU A 37 9.87 -1.26 -7.37
C LEU A 37 9.73 0.09 -6.64
N LEU A 38 10.72 0.96 -6.85
CA LEU A 38 10.71 2.36 -6.45
C LEU A 38 10.72 3.26 -7.69
N ILE A 39 10.50 4.55 -7.47
CA ILE A 39 10.70 5.60 -8.46
C ILE A 39 11.78 6.56 -7.96
N TRP A 40 12.77 6.83 -8.80
CA TRP A 40 13.61 8.02 -8.68
C TRP A 40 12.94 9.19 -9.39
N ASN A 41 12.52 10.19 -8.63
CA ASN A 41 11.99 11.44 -9.17
C ASN A 41 13.16 12.38 -9.47
N LYS A 42 13.45 12.61 -10.75
CA LYS A 42 14.58 13.43 -11.19
C LYS A 42 14.44 14.91 -10.83
N GLN A 43 13.22 15.41 -10.72
CA GLN A 43 12.96 16.82 -10.41
C GLN A 43 13.15 17.13 -8.93
N LEU A 44 12.70 16.22 -8.07
CA LEU A 44 12.78 16.36 -6.62
C LEU A 44 14.06 15.76 -6.03
N GLU A 45 14.77 14.95 -6.81
CA GLU A 45 15.94 14.18 -6.39
C GLU A 45 15.65 13.28 -5.17
N ILE A 46 14.52 12.55 -5.23
CA ILE A 46 14.08 11.65 -4.17
C ILE A 46 13.66 10.29 -4.71
N TYR A 47 13.81 9.26 -3.88
CA TYR A 47 13.14 8.00 -4.06
C TYR A 47 11.77 8.00 -3.36
N GLN A 48 10.75 7.53 -4.08
CA GLN A 48 9.38 7.40 -3.60
C GLN A 48 8.73 6.12 -4.15
N LEU A 49 7.63 5.70 -3.55
CA LEU A 49 6.76 4.67 -4.13
C LEU A 49 5.93 5.24 -5.31
N PRO A 50 5.55 4.40 -6.29
CA PRO A 50 4.59 4.78 -7.33
C PRO A 50 3.22 5.09 -6.73
N LYS A 51 2.63 6.23 -7.10
CA LYS A 51 1.33 6.69 -6.59
C LYS A 51 0.75 7.82 -7.44
N GLY A 52 -0.56 7.84 -7.57
CA GLY A 52 -1.26 9.00 -8.14
C GLY A 52 -2.72 9.07 -7.76
N ARG A 53 -3.46 9.97 -8.39
CA ARG A 53 -4.81 10.36 -7.96
C ARG A 53 -5.84 9.38 -8.50
N LYS A 54 -6.81 9.02 -7.65
CA LYS A 54 -7.95 8.20 -8.09
C LYS A 54 -8.81 8.97 -9.10
N ASN A 55 -9.16 8.32 -10.21
CA ASN A 55 -10.15 8.83 -11.15
C ASN A 55 -11.57 8.69 -10.59
N ILE A 56 -12.52 9.47 -11.12
CA ILE A 56 -13.95 9.32 -10.75
C ILE A 56 -14.39 7.88 -11.10
N ASP A 57 -15.19 7.26 -10.23
CA ASP A 57 -15.73 5.89 -10.37
C ASP A 57 -14.72 4.72 -10.37
N GLU A 58 -13.41 4.98 -10.25
CA GLU A 58 -12.37 3.95 -10.16
C GLU A 58 -12.23 3.37 -8.74
N ASP A 59 -12.02 2.06 -8.54
CA ASP A 59 -11.71 1.54 -7.20
C ASP A 59 -10.24 1.82 -6.80
N MET A 60 -9.95 1.76 -5.49
CA MET A 60 -8.64 2.16 -4.97
C MET A 60 -7.50 1.22 -5.37
N LEU A 61 -7.76 -0.08 -5.50
CA LEU A 61 -6.75 -1.04 -5.90
C LEU A 61 -6.46 -0.90 -7.41
N SER A 62 -7.49 -0.76 -8.23
CA SER A 62 -7.32 -0.47 -9.67
C SER A 62 -6.58 0.85 -9.89
N THR A 63 -6.89 1.89 -9.11
CA THR A 63 -6.12 3.15 -9.10
C THR A 63 -4.64 2.88 -8.85
N ALA A 64 -4.31 2.14 -7.79
CA ALA A 64 -2.92 1.85 -7.44
C ALA A 64 -2.15 1.15 -8.56
N LEU A 65 -2.79 0.17 -9.22
CA LEU A 65 -2.19 -0.59 -10.32
C LEU A 65 -2.02 0.27 -11.59
N ARG A 66 -3.03 1.06 -11.95
CA ARG A 66 -2.97 1.97 -13.09
C ARG A 66 -1.85 2.98 -12.91
N GLU A 67 -1.80 3.67 -11.78
CA GLU A 67 -0.77 4.67 -11.46
C GLU A 67 0.63 4.05 -11.47
N THR A 68 0.77 2.83 -10.95
CA THR A 68 2.04 2.10 -11.05
C THR A 68 2.44 1.87 -12.50
N SER A 69 1.51 1.45 -13.35
CA SER A 69 1.77 1.25 -14.78
C SER A 69 2.12 2.56 -15.49
N GLU A 70 1.39 3.64 -15.25
CA GLU A 70 1.59 4.94 -15.89
C GLU A 70 2.95 5.53 -15.49
N GLU A 71 3.25 5.60 -14.18
CA GLU A 71 4.49 6.19 -13.70
C GLU A 71 5.72 5.33 -14.02
N THR A 72 5.57 3.99 -14.14
CA THR A 72 6.74 3.09 -14.22
C THR A 72 6.86 2.21 -15.46
N GLY A 73 5.78 2.08 -16.22
CA GLY A 73 5.67 1.11 -17.31
C GLY A 73 5.68 -0.35 -16.81
N VAL A 74 5.66 -0.60 -15.51
CA VAL A 74 5.58 -1.95 -14.96
C VAL A 74 4.12 -2.35 -14.83
N ILE A 75 3.75 -3.43 -15.51
CA ILE A 75 2.43 -4.04 -15.35
C ILE A 75 2.45 -4.89 -14.09
N ALA A 76 1.89 -4.35 -13.01
CA ALA A 76 1.76 -5.04 -11.73
C ALA A 76 0.40 -5.75 -11.63
N THR A 77 0.35 -6.83 -10.87
CA THR A 77 -0.90 -7.52 -10.52
C THR A 77 -1.10 -7.53 -8.99
N PRO A 78 -2.34 -7.57 -8.48
CA PRO A 78 -2.59 -7.65 -7.05
C PRO A 78 -1.84 -8.83 -6.41
N LEU A 79 -1.14 -8.56 -5.31
CA LEU A 79 -0.52 -9.60 -4.49
C LEU A 79 -1.38 -9.84 -3.26
N ARG A 80 -2.00 -11.02 -3.18
CA ARG A 80 -2.80 -11.41 -2.02
C ARG A 80 -1.87 -11.80 -0.87
N LEU A 81 -2.02 -11.13 0.27
CA LEU A 81 -1.21 -11.34 1.47
C LEU A 81 -2.09 -11.57 2.70
N ARG A 82 -1.52 -12.17 3.73
CA ARG A 82 -2.00 -12.22 5.10
C ARG A 82 -1.78 -10.87 5.78
N ILE A 83 -2.46 -9.84 5.26
CA ILE A 83 -2.33 -8.45 5.71
C ILE A 83 -2.99 -8.32 7.08
N ALA A 84 -2.23 -7.89 8.08
CA ALA A 84 -2.82 -7.51 9.37
C ALA A 84 -3.68 -6.26 9.17
N THR A 85 -4.99 -6.42 9.29
CA THR A 85 -6.01 -5.41 8.98
C THR A 85 -7.15 -5.46 9.98
N ARG A 86 -7.82 -4.32 10.17
CA ARG A 86 -9.06 -4.21 10.94
C ARG A 86 -10.32 -4.38 10.08
N ALA A 87 -10.16 -4.80 8.82
CA ALA A 87 -11.29 -5.10 7.95
C ALA A 87 -12.07 -6.31 8.49
N THR A 88 -13.40 -6.21 8.50
CA THR A 88 -14.28 -7.29 8.91
C THR A 88 -14.18 -8.44 7.90
N PRO A 89 -13.81 -9.66 8.32
CA PRO A 89 -13.83 -10.80 7.43
C PRO A 89 -15.28 -11.08 6.98
N PRO A 90 -15.50 -11.53 5.73
CA PRO A 90 -16.83 -11.94 5.32
C PRO A 90 -17.31 -13.05 6.26
N SER A 91 -18.55 -12.95 6.74
CA SER A 91 -19.19 -13.96 7.58
C SER A 91 -19.21 -15.28 6.81
N CYS A 92 -18.35 -16.24 7.20
CA CYS A 92 -18.31 -17.54 6.54
C CYS A 92 -19.65 -18.25 6.71
N THR A 93 -20.34 -18.53 5.61
CA THR A 93 -21.15 -19.74 5.50
C THR A 93 -20.21 -20.90 5.16
N VAL A 94 -20.29 -21.94 6.01
CA VAL A 94 -19.67 -23.29 5.97
C VAL A 94 -18.17 -23.40 6.31
N PRO A 95 -17.79 -24.24 7.29
CA PRO A 95 -16.39 -24.50 7.63
C PRO A 95 -15.80 -25.52 6.67
N GLU A 96 -14.76 -25.15 5.92
CA GLU A 96 -13.82 -26.13 5.41
C GLU A 96 -12.89 -26.52 6.57
N SER A 97 -12.88 -27.82 6.85
CA SER A 97 -12.13 -28.54 7.88
C SER A 97 -10.84 -27.85 8.32
N SER A 98 -10.86 -27.37 9.55
CA SER A 98 -9.67 -27.03 10.33
C SER A 98 -8.87 -28.30 10.62
N GLU A 99 -7.85 -28.58 9.82
CA GLU A 99 -6.72 -29.39 10.26
C GLU A 99 -5.64 -28.41 10.78
N ASP A 100 -5.47 -28.46 12.10
CA ASP A 100 -4.27 -28.19 12.88
C ASP A 100 -3.53 -26.86 12.68
N HIS A 101 -4.00 -25.84 13.41
CA HIS A 101 -3.08 -24.87 13.98
C HIS A 101 -3.28 -24.78 15.49
N GLU A 102 -2.37 -25.42 16.22
CA GLU A 102 -2.15 -25.20 17.65
C GLU A 102 -2.01 -23.70 17.90
N THR A 103 -3.05 -23.10 18.47
CA THR A 103 -2.99 -21.76 19.03
C THR A 103 -2.12 -21.84 20.30
N SER A 104 -0.86 -21.44 20.17
CA SER A 104 -0.02 -21.12 21.33
C SER A 104 -0.74 -20.08 22.20
N ALA A 105 -1.03 -20.46 23.44
CA ALA A 105 -1.93 -19.77 24.36
C ALA A 105 -1.35 -18.52 25.04
N ASP A 106 -0.28 -17.93 24.49
CA ASP A 106 0.51 -16.88 25.18
C ASP A 106 0.58 -15.52 24.45
N ASP A 107 -0.20 -15.31 23.39
CA ASP A 107 -0.30 -13.99 22.74
C ASP A 107 -1.74 -13.46 22.84
N PRO A 108 -2.00 -12.37 23.60
CA PRO A 108 -3.29 -11.69 23.58
C PRO A 108 -3.43 -10.96 22.24
N ARG A 109 -3.54 -11.71 21.15
CA ARG A 109 -3.82 -11.15 19.83
C ARG A 109 -5.13 -10.40 19.95
N ASN A 110 -5.09 -9.12 19.59
CA ASN A 110 -6.27 -8.29 19.56
C ASN A 110 -7.27 -8.92 18.58
N ASP A 111 -8.39 -9.46 19.07
CA ASP A 111 -9.48 -10.07 18.27
C ASP A 111 -10.01 -9.13 17.16
N GLU A 112 -9.67 -7.83 17.23
CA GLU A 112 -10.00 -6.81 16.22
C GLU A 112 -9.08 -6.80 14.98
N VAL A 113 -7.97 -7.54 14.98
CA VAL A 113 -7.02 -7.60 13.85
C VAL A 113 -7.08 -8.95 13.18
N THR A 114 -7.48 -8.97 11.91
CA THR A 114 -7.41 -10.15 11.04
C THR A 114 -6.06 -10.18 10.35
N ASP A 115 -5.28 -11.25 10.54
CA ASP A 115 -3.98 -11.46 9.88
C ASP A 115 -3.80 -12.89 9.34
N ASN A 116 -4.83 -13.73 9.44
CA ASN A 116 -4.81 -15.15 9.08
C ASN A 116 -5.58 -15.44 7.77
N ARG A 117 -5.86 -14.42 6.96
CA ARG A 117 -6.60 -14.54 5.69
C ARG A 117 -5.87 -13.82 4.56
N LEU A 118 -5.76 -14.47 3.40
CA LEU A 118 -5.26 -13.83 2.18
C LEU A 118 -6.26 -12.80 1.65
N SER A 119 -5.86 -11.54 1.57
CA SER A 119 -6.67 -10.42 1.09
C SER A 119 -5.83 -9.46 0.23
N THR A 120 -6.50 -8.47 -0.35
CA THR A 120 -5.90 -7.33 -1.05
C THR A 120 -6.23 -6.02 -0.33
N GLU A 121 -6.40 -6.08 0.99
CA GLU A 121 -6.59 -4.88 1.80
C GLU A 121 -5.40 -3.93 1.65
N PHE A 122 -5.62 -2.64 1.91
CA PHE A 122 -4.52 -1.69 1.86
C PHE A 122 -3.48 -2.02 2.96
N LEU A 123 -2.22 -1.81 2.63
CA LEU A 123 -1.09 -2.00 3.54
C LEU A 123 -1.08 -0.92 4.62
N GLY A 124 -1.30 0.33 4.22
CA GLY A 124 -1.34 1.50 5.08
C GLY A 124 -1.64 2.75 4.25
N CYS A 125 -1.78 3.89 4.92
CA CYS A 125 -1.94 5.16 4.22
C CYS A 125 -1.06 6.28 4.80
N CYS A 126 -0.64 7.18 3.91
CA CYS A 126 0.01 8.44 4.27
C CYS A 126 -1.04 9.55 4.25
N ARG A 127 -0.95 10.52 5.16
CA ARG A 127 -1.80 11.71 5.17
C ARG A 127 -0.97 12.97 5.39
N TYR A 128 -1.08 13.96 4.50
CA TYR A 128 -0.34 15.22 4.56
C TYR A 128 -1.04 16.32 3.75
N PRO A 129 -0.80 17.61 4.02
CA PRO A 129 -1.30 18.70 3.18
C PRO A 129 -0.80 18.55 1.75
N ASP A 130 -1.67 18.69 0.76
CA ASP A 130 -1.32 18.51 -0.65
C ASP A 130 -0.42 19.67 -1.13
N PRO A 131 0.88 19.44 -1.36
CA PRO A 131 1.80 20.51 -1.75
C PRO A 131 1.56 20.99 -3.19
N GLN A 132 0.75 20.27 -3.98
CA GLN A 132 0.47 20.58 -5.38
C GLN A 132 -0.87 21.33 -5.53
N SER A 133 -1.64 21.47 -4.46
CA SER A 133 -2.93 22.15 -4.51
C SER A 133 -2.77 23.66 -4.34
N THR A 134 -3.49 24.45 -5.14
CA THR A 134 -3.55 25.92 -5.03
C THR A 134 -4.49 26.39 -3.92
N ILE A 135 -5.35 25.51 -3.43
CA ILE A 135 -6.21 25.71 -2.26
C ILE A 135 -5.82 24.71 -1.16
N PRO A 136 -6.04 25.02 0.13
CA PRO A 136 -5.78 24.06 1.20
C PRO A 136 -6.52 22.74 0.96
N ALA A 137 -5.78 21.67 0.76
CA ALA A 137 -6.31 20.33 0.57
C ALA A 137 -5.46 19.32 1.34
N MET A 138 -6.07 18.24 1.82
CA MET A 138 -5.40 17.12 2.44
C MET A 138 -5.26 16.00 1.42
N LYS A 139 -4.04 15.49 1.26
CA LYS A 139 -3.77 14.29 0.47
C LYS A 139 -3.73 13.06 1.37
N VAL A 140 -4.49 12.04 1.01
CA VAL A 140 -4.46 10.72 1.62
C VAL A 140 -4.04 9.72 0.55
N VAL A 141 -2.93 9.00 0.78
CA VAL A 141 -2.38 8.03 -0.17
C VAL A 141 -2.50 6.64 0.42
N PHE A 142 -3.27 5.75 -0.22
CA PHE A 142 -3.42 4.35 0.19
C PHE A 142 -2.50 3.45 -0.63
N PHE A 143 -1.75 2.58 0.04
CA PHE A 143 -0.82 1.69 -0.62
C PHE A 143 -1.29 0.24 -0.57
N PHE A 144 -1.12 -0.48 -1.67
CA PHE A 144 -1.52 -1.88 -1.81
C PHE A 144 -0.32 -2.76 -2.17
N ALA A 145 -0.38 -4.05 -1.82
CA ALA A 145 0.62 -5.01 -2.25
C ALA A 145 0.36 -5.44 -3.70
N ALA A 146 1.40 -5.42 -4.51
CA ALA A 146 1.36 -5.90 -5.88
C ALA A 146 2.61 -6.73 -6.20
N THR A 147 2.56 -7.48 -7.29
CA THR A 147 3.70 -8.26 -7.79
C THR A 147 3.95 -7.99 -9.26
N ALA A 148 5.20 -8.00 -9.68
CA ALA A 148 5.61 -7.91 -11.08
C ALA A 148 6.95 -8.60 -11.31
N ASN A 149 7.25 -8.92 -12.56
CA ASN A 149 8.55 -9.45 -12.95
C ASN A 149 9.51 -8.30 -13.31
N SER A 150 10.59 -8.14 -12.56
CA SER A 150 11.59 -7.09 -12.78
C SER A 150 12.41 -7.26 -14.06
N THR A 151 12.46 -8.48 -14.62
CA THR A 151 13.17 -8.79 -15.87
C THR A 151 12.28 -8.63 -17.10
N ALA A 152 10.98 -8.46 -16.91
CA ALA A 152 10.06 -8.27 -18.03
C ALA A 152 10.30 -6.91 -18.71
N PRO A 153 10.08 -6.82 -20.04
CA PRO A 153 10.07 -5.55 -20.74
C PRO A 153 9.05 -4.59 -20.11
N ARG A 154 9.42 -3.31 -20.02
CA ARG A 154 8.50 -2.27 -19.58
C ARG A 154 7.50 -1.97 -20.69
N GLY A 155 6.25 -1.73 -20.31
CA GLY A 155 5.21 -1.21 -21.19
C GLY A 155 5.42 0.26 -21.52
N ASN A 156 4.54 0.77 -22.40
CA ASN A 156 4.51 2.18 -22.75
C ASN A 156 4.14 3.04 -21.54
N ARG A 157 4.75 4.23 -21.47
CA ARG A 157 4.52 5.22 -20.43
C ARG A 157 4.11 6.55 -21.08
N PRO A 158 3.31 7.38 -20.41
CA PRO A 158 3.15 8.77 -20.80
C PRO A 158 4.51 9.45 -20.88
N LEU A 159 4.74 10.25 -21.93
CA LEU A 159 6.03 10.89 -22.19
C LEU A 159 6.45 11.80 -21.03
N GLU A 160 5.50 12.55 -20.47
CA GLU A 160 5.74 13.45 -19.34
C GLU A 160 6.29 12.72 -18.11
N ASP A 161 5.72 11.56 -17.78
CA ASP A 161 6.18 10.76 -16.64
C ASP A 161 7.51 10.10 -16.95
N ALA A 162 7.72 9.63 -18.18
CA ALA A 162 9.00 9.07 -18.62
C ALA A 162 10.16 10.08 -18.49
N GLU A 163 9.88 11.36 -18.70
CA GLU A 163 10.85 12.44 -18.57
C GLU A 163 11.15 12.82 -17.12
N LYS A 164 10.27 12.57 -16.16
CA LYS A 164 10.44 12.99 -14.75
C LYS A 164 10.79 11.84 -13.81
N LEU A 165 10.24 10.66 -14.08
CA LEU A 165 10.24 9.52 -13.17
C LEU A 165 11.04 8.37 -13.78
N VAL A 166 12.00 7.86 -13.02
CA VAL A 166 12.84 6.73 -13.41
C VAL A 166 12.50 5.55 -12.52
N PRO A 167 11.96 4.45 -13.04
CA PRO A 167 11.66 3.27 -12.25
C PRO A 167 12.93 2.53 -11.87
N VAL A 168 13.06 2.16 -10.59
CA VAL A 168 14.24 1.51 -10.03
C VAL A 168 13.82 0.29 -9.24
N TRP A 169 14.33 -0.88 -9.62
CA TRP A 169 14.23 -2.07 -8.80
C TRP A 169 15.33 -2.04 -7.74
N THR A 170 14.91 -2.06 -6.48
CA THR A 170 15.81 -2.00 -5.31
C THR A 170 15.70 -3.30 -4.54
N LYS A 171 16.79 -3.77 -3.92
CA LYS A 171 16.71 -4.93 -3.03
C LYS A 171 15.66 -4.69 -1.95
N ALA A 172 14.87 -5.71 -1.66
CA ALA A 172 13.81 -5.63 -0.67
C ALA A 172 14.33 -5.21 0.72
N SER A 173 15.54 -5.64 1.08
CA SER A 173 16.23 -5.26 2.33
C SER A 173 16.53 -3.76 2.44
N ASP A 174 16.75 -3.10 1.31
CA ASP A 174 17.28 -1.74 1.26
C ASP A 174 16.17 -0.72 0.99
N ALA A 175 15.08 -1.15 0.36
CA ALA A 175 14.00 -0.29 -0.15
C ALA A 175 13.44 0.69 0.89
N ALA A 176 13.18 0.24 2.13
CA ALA A 176 12.66 1.10 3.18
C ALA A 176 13.64 2.21 3.59
N CYS A 177 14.95 1.94 3.54
CA CYS A 177 16.00 2.91 3.87
C CYS A 177 16.32 3.86 2.70
N THR A 178 16.01 3.44 1.47
CA THR A 178 16.21 4.25 0.25
C THR A 178 15.15 5.36 0.12
N LEU A 179 13.92 5.11 0.57
CA LEU A 179 12.82 6.06 0.46
C LEU A 179 13.08 7.37 1.23
N ARG A 180 12.66 8.50 0.63
CA ARG A 180 12.84 9.83 1.24
C ARG A 180 11.92 10.07 2.45
N PHE A 181 10.71 9.53 2.42
CA PHE A 181 9.66 9.83 3.39
C PHE A 181 9.47 8.65 4.35
N ASN A 182 9.60 8.89 5.65
CA ASN A 182 9.49 7.83 6.65
C ASN A 182 8.13 7.11 6.61
N ALA A 183 7.04 7.81 6.30
CA ALA A 183 5.72 7.18 6.19
C ALA A 183 5.68 6.11 5.09
N GLU A 184 6.29 6.35 3.93
CA GLU A 184 6.42 5.34 2.89
C GLU A 184 7.38 4.20 3.32
N SER A 185 8.45 4.53 4.05
CA SER A 185 9.34 3.51 4.64
C SER A 185 8.60 2.58 5.61
N GLU A 186 7.72 3.10 6.48
CA GLU A 186 6.90 2.28 7.37
C GLU A 186 5.94 1.38 6.59
N ILE A 187 5.36 1.89 5.50
CA ILE A 187 4.50 1.10 4.62
C ILE A 187 5.28 -0.05 3.99
N VAL A 188 6.50 0.18 3.51
CA VAL A 188 7.37 -0.89 2.98
C VAL A 188 7.74 -1.91 4.06
N ARG A 189 8.09 -1.46 5.27
CA ARG A 189 8.41 -2.37 6.39
C ARG A 189 7.22 -3.24 6.76
N LYS A 190 6.03 -2.66 6.87
CA LYS A 190 4.79 -3.41 7.09
C LYS A 190 4.52 -4.39 5.96
N ALA A 191 4.68 -3.97 4.70
CA ALA A 191 4.50 -4.83 3.54
C ALA A 191 5.45 -6.03 3.56
N LEU A 192 6.72 -5.83 3.88
CA LEU A 192 7.70 -6.92 4.05
C LEU A 192 7.30 -7.89 5.16
N ALA A 193 6.79 -7.38 6.29
CA ALA A 193 6.28 -8.23 7.37
C ALA A 193 5.06 -9.05 6.92
N ASP A 194 4.11 -8.44 6.21
CA ASP A 194 2.92 -9.11 5.67
C ASP A 194 3.29 -10.15 4.60
N VAL A 195 4.28 -9.86 3.73
CA VAL A 195 4.82 -10.80 2.73
C VAL A 195 5.43 -12.03 3.41
N ARG A 196 6.27 -11.84 4.44
CA ARG A 196 6.84 -12.95 5.20
C ARG A 196 5.79 -13.74 5.95
N ARG A 197 4.81 -13.08 6.58
CA ARG A 197 3.66 -13.75 7.22
C ARG A 197 2.88 -14.60 6.23
N SER A 198 2.86 -14.21 4.96
CA SER A 198 2.17 -14.93 3.89
C SER A 198 2.95 -16.15 3.35
N GLY A 199 4.15 -16.41 3.86
CA GLY A 199 4.98 -17.56 3.49
C GLY A 199 5.94 -17.32 2.32
N TYR A 200 6.09 -16.07 1.87
CA TYR A 200 7.08 -15.73 0.84
C TYR A 200 8.46 -15.48 1.46
N THR A 201 9.51 -15.96 0.78
CA THR A 201 10.90 -15.68 1.14
C THR A 201 11.33 -14.36 0.50
N ILE A 202 11.62 -13.34 1.31
CA ILE A 202 12.07 -12.00 0.86
C ILE A 202 12.92 -11.25 1.89
#